data_AF-A0A967GE00-F1
#
_entry.id   AF-A0A967GE00-F1
#
_cell.length_a   1.000
_cell.length_b   1.000
_cell.length_c   1.000
_cell.angle_alpha   90.00
_cell.angle_beta   90.00
_cell.angle_gamma   90.00
#
_symmetry.space_group_name_H-M   'P 1'
#
loop_
_entity.id
_entity.type
_entity.pdbx_description
1 polymer ?
#
loop_
_entity_poly.entity_id
_entity_poly.type
_entity_poly.pdbx_seq_one_letter_code
_entity_poly.pdbx_strand_id
1 'polypeptide(L)' 'VDELGVDPKYGGPEYETISANGSLLRIHDLKQIAKSNQLLAEYVLDSISTGVVIAFAMECYEQGLLTKEDT' A
#
# COMPACT_ATOMS: atom_id res chain seq x y z
N VAL A 1 -6.03 -2.17 -15.80
CA VAL A 1 -4.87 -1.71 -15.00
C VAL A 1 -3.56 -1.91 -15.73
N ASP A 2 -3.61 -2.39 -16.99
CA ASP A 2 -2.49 -2.48 -17.93
C ASP A 2 -1.74 -1.15 -18.05
N GLU A 3 -2.43 -0.02 -17.93
CA GLU A 3 -1.85 1.33 -17.91
C GLU A 3 -0.87 1.57 -16.74
N LEU A 4 -1.00 0.80 -15.65
CA LEU A 4 -0.10 0.80 -14.49
C LEU A 4 0.91 -0.37 -14.52
N GLY A 5 0.92 -1.15 -15.61
CA GLY A 5 1.74 -2.34 -15.74
C GLY A 5 1.42 -3.38 -14.66
N VAL A 6 0.14 -3.58 -14.35
CA VAL A 6 -0.29 -4.66 -13.45
C VAL A 6 -0.36 -5.97 -14.23
N ASP A 7 0.34 -7.00 -13.75
CA ASP A 7 0.47 -8.31 -14.36
C ASP A 7 -0.51 -9.30 -13.68
N PRO A 8 -1.44 -9.94 -14.44
CA PRO A 8 -2.41 -10.89 -13.90
C PRO A 8 -1.80 -12.05 -13.10
N LYS A 9 -0.51 -12.37 -13.29
CA LYS A 9 0.15 -13.46 -12.55
C LYS A 9 0.18 -13.24 -11.02
N TYR A 10 0.05 -11.99 -10.56
CA TYR A 10 0.03 -11.64 -9.14
C TYR A 10 -1.38 -11.63 -8.52
N GLY A 11 -2.40 -11.98 -9.30
CA GLY A 11 -3.78 -12.00 -8.82
C GLY A 11 -4.32 -10.60 -8.47
N GLY A 12 -5.46 -10.58 -7.78
CA GLY A 12 -6.08 -9.36 -7.28
C GLY A 12 -5.81 -9.12 -5.79
N PRO A 13 -5.99 -7.89 -5.31
CA PRO A 13 -5.94 -7.61 -3.88
C PRO A 13 -7.09 -8.29 -3.15
N GLU A 14 -6.77 -8.98 -2.06
CA GLU A 14 -7.77 -9.53 -1.14
C GLU A 14 -8.39 -8.42 -0.27
N TYR A 15 -9.48 -8.72 0.43
CA TYR A 15 -10.19 -7.76 1.28
C TYR A 15 -9.25 -7.00 2.24
N GLU A 16 -8.35 -7.73 2.92
CA GLU A 16 -7.42 -7.11 3.87
C GLU A 16 -6.36 -6.24 3.18
N THR A 17 -5.92 -6.62 1.97
CA THR A 17 -5.02 -5.79 1.17
C THR A 17 -5.70 -4.48 0.76
N ILE A 18 -6.98 -4.53 0.36
CA ILE A 18 -7.79 -3.35 0.03
C ILE A 18 -7.97 -2.46 1.26
N SER A 19 -8.22 -3.04 2.43
CA SER A 19 -8.38 -2.28 3.68
C SER A 19 -7.06 -1.60 4.08
N ALA A 20 -5.98 -2.37 4.20
CA ALA A 20 -4.69 -1.89 4.73
C ALA A 20 -3.95 -0.94 3.77
N ASN A 21 -4.10 -1.11 2.45
CA ASN A 21 -3.42 -0.30 1.43
C ASN A 21 -4.36 0.68 0.70
N GLY A 22 -5.64 0.68 1.07
CA GLY A 22 -6.67 1.56 0.54
C GLY A 22 -7.21 2.49 1.62
N SER A 23 -8.27 2.07 2.31
CA SER A 23 -9.00 2.92 3.27
C SER A 23 -8.11 3.44 4.40
N LEU A 24 -7.23 2.60 4.95
CA LEU A 24 -6.30 2.99 6.03
C LEU A 24 -5.35 4.11 5.59
N LEU A 25 -4.91 4.09 4.32
CA LEU A 25 -4.00 5.08 3.73
C LEU A 25 -4.74 6.22 3.00
N ARG A 26 -6.08 6.24 3.06
CA ARG A 26 -6.95 7.17 2.31
C ARG A 26 -6.76 7.12 0.78
N ILE A 27 -6.46 5.93 0.24
CA ILE A 27 -6.39 5.66 -1.19
C ILE A 27 -7.69 4.99 -1.64
N HIS A 28 -8.43 5.64 -2.53
CA HIS A 28 -9.74 5.16 -3.00
C HIS A 28 -9.72 4.60 -4.43
N ASP A 29 -8.60 4.74 -5.15
CA ASP A 29 -8.47 4.21 -6.50
C ASP A 29 -8.05 2.72 -6.46
N LEU A 30 -9.00 1.84 -6.79
CA LEU A 30 -8.76 0.40 -6.87
C LEU A 30 -7.65 0.02 -7.87
N LYS A 31 -7.38 0.84 -8.89
CA LYS A 31 -6.28 0.60 -9.83
C LYS A 31 -4.92 0.72 -9.12
N GLN A 32 -4.78 1.71 -8.25
CA GLN A 32 -3.58 1.90 -7.45
C GLN A 32 -3.42 0.82 -6.39
N ILE A 33 -4.52 0.37 -5.78
CA ILE A 33 -4.50 -0.76 -4.83
C ILE A 33 -4.10 -2.06 -5.54
N ALA A 34 -4.54 -2.29 -6.78
CA ALA A 34 -4.10 -3.43 -7.57
C ALA A 34 -2.59 -3.38 -7.87
N LYS A 35 -2.03 -2.19 -8.12
CA LYS A 35 -0.58 -2.03 -8.28
C LYS A 35 0.17 -2.29 -6.97
N SER A 36 -0.37 -1.82 -5.84
CA SER A 36 0.17 -2.11 -4.51
C SER A 36 0.21 -3.62 -4.24
N ASN A 37 -0.87 -4.35 -4.54
CA ASN A 37 -0.92 -5.81 -4.39
C ASN A 37 0.18 -6.52 -5.17
N GLN A 38 0.38 -6.11 -6.43
CA GLN A 38 1.47 -6.66 -7.22
C GLN A 38 2.84 -6.41 -6.58
N LEU A 39 3.13 -5.19 -6.12
CA LEU A 39 4.42 -4.89 -5.49
C LEU A 39 4.64 -5.73 -4.23
N LEU A 40 3.60 -5.90 -3.42
CA LEU A 40 3.65 -6.74 -2.22
C LEU A 40 3.92 -8.21 -2.57
N ALA A 41 3.26 -8.74 -3.60
CA ALA A 41 3.49 -10.10 -4.09
C ALA A 41 4.90 -10.28 -4.70
N GLU A 42 5.40 -9.28 -5.43
CA GLU A 42 6.75 -9.25 -6.02
C GLU A 42 7.85 -9.29 -4.95
N TYR A 43 7.69 -8.51 -3.88
CA TYR A 43 8.66 -8.41 -2.79
C TYR A 43 8.41 -9.39 -1.65
N VAL A 44 7.37 -10.23 -1.75
CA VAL A 44 7.01 -11.22 -0.72
C VAL A 44 6.77 -10.56 0.64
N LEU A 45 5.98 -9.48 0.64
CA LEU A 45 5.62 -8.72 1.82
C LEU A 45 4.19 -9.05 2.27
N ASP A 46 4.00 -9.11 3.60
CA ASP A 46 2.65 -9.19 4.16
C ASP A 46 1.88 -7.89 3.92
N SER A 47 0.74 -7.99 3.23
CA SER A 47 -0.05 -6.84 2.82
C SER A 47 -0.66 -6.05 3.99
N ILE A 48 -0.99 -6.74 5.09
CA ILE A 48 -1.57 -6.12 6.28
C ILE A 48 -0.49 -5.32 7.00
N SER A 49 0.60 -5.98 7.38
CA SER A 49 1.71 -5.32 8.10
C SER A 49 2.30 -4.18 7.29
N THR A 50 2.43 -4.32 5.97
CA THR A 50 2.96 -3.25 5.11
C THR A 50 2.05 -2.02 5.13
N GLY A 51 0.74 -2.20 4.91
CA GLY A 51 -0.21 -1.08 4.95
C GLY A 51 -0.24 -0.39 6.32
N VAL A 52 -0.22 -1.16 7.41
CA VAL A 52 -0.21 -0.62 8.78
C VAL A 52 1.09 0.14 9.08
N VAL A 53 2.25 -0.36 8.67
CA VAL A 53 3.54 0.33 8.88
C VAL A 53 3.60 1.64 8.07
N ILE A 54 3.07 1.67 6.85
CA ILE A 54 2.95 2.90 6.06
C ILE A 54 2.04 3.90 6.78
N ALA A 55 0.88 3.45 7.26
CA ALA A 55 -0.05 4.30 8.00
C ALA A 55 0.58 4.88 9.29
N PHE A 56 1.32 4.05 10.02
CA PHE A 56 2.08 4.47 11.19
C PHE A 56 3.12 5.54 10.83
N ALA A 57 3.88 5.34 9.75
CA ALA A 57 4.84 6.34 9.28
C ALA A 57 4.17 7.66 8.86
N MET A 58 3.00 7.60 8.21
CA MET A 58 2.19 8.78 7.87
C MET A 58 1.77 9.55 9.13
N GLU A 59 1.26 8.87 10.15
CA GLU A 59 0.89 9.49 11.43
C GLU A 59 2.11 10.07 12.15
N CYS A 60 3.23 9.35 12.21
CA CYS A 60 4.48 9.88 12.78
C CYS A 60 4.94 11.15 12.06
N TYR A 61 4.77 11.23 10.74
CA TYR A 61 5.06 12.44 9.98
C TYR A 61 4.10 13.58 10.33
N GLU A 62 2.79 13.31 10.42
CA GLU A 62 1.78 14.31 10.84
C GLU A 62 2.02 14.83 12.27
N GLN A 63 2.51 13.99 13.18
CA GLN A 63 2.87 14.35 14.56
C GLN A 63 4.27 14.97 14.70
N GLY A 64 5.04 15.11 13.62
CA GLY A 64 6.39 15.67 13.65
C GLY A 64 7.46 14.76 14.29
N LEU A 65 7.18 13.46 14.43
CA LEU A 65 8.15 12.45 14.86
C LEU A 65 9.06 11.99 13.71
N LEU A 66 8.55 12.08 12.47
CA LEU A 66 9.33 11.96 11.24
C LEU A 66 9.29 13.29 10.50
N THR A 67 10.42 13.68 9.91
CA THR A 67 10.58 14.94 9.18
C THR A 67 11.10 14.68 7.77
N LYS A 68 11.24 15.76 6.97
CA LYS A 68 11.89 15.66 5.65
C LYS A 68 13.37 15.29 5.71
N GLU A 69 14.00 15.41 6.88
CA GLU A 69 15.40 14.99 7.07
C GLU A 69 15.52 13.46 7.24
N ASP A 70 14.42 12.78 7.58
CA ASP A 70 14.35 11.33 7.79
C ASP A 70 13.94 10.55 6.51
N THR A 71 13.63 11.24 5.41
CA THR A 71 13.08 10.67 4.16
C THR A 71 13.91 11.06 2.94
#